data_AF-A0A2K6KPG5-F1
#
_entry.id   AF-A0A2K6KPG5-F1
#
_cell.length_a   1.000
_cell.length_b   1.000
_cell.length_c   1.000
_cell.angle_alpha   90.00
_cell.angle_beta   90.00
_cell.angle_gamma   90.00
#
_symmetry.space_group_name_H-M   'P 1'
#
loop_
_entity.id
_entity.type
_entity.pdbx_description
1 polymer ?
#
loop_
_entity_poly.entity_id
_entity_poly.type
_entity_poly.pdbx_seq_one_letter_code
_entity_poly.pdbx_strand_id
1 'polypeptide(L)'
;MIIYWDLINHDEMFSDSYKIWEITDGLCLEVEGKIVSRTEGYIFDLLIGGNASTEGPGGKGTESTVITGVDIVMNHHLQETSFTKEAYNKCIKDYMKSIKGKLEEQRPKRVKPFMTGAAEQIKHILDGVTQYMIFFKDGLEMEKC
;
A
#
# COMPACT_ATOMS: atom_id res chain seq x y z
N MET A 1 -11.02 14.10 7.53
CA MET A 1 -10.22 12.96 7.08
C MET A 1 -9.86 13.20 5.63
N ILE A 2 -8.59 13.46 5.38
CA ILE A 2 -7.98 13.56 4.05
C ILE A 2 -7.54 12.16 3.65
N ILE A 3 -7.80 11.79 2.40
CA ILE A 3 -7.39 10.51 1.83
C ILE A 3 -6.28 10.76 0.80
N TYR A 4 -5.21 9.98 0.89
CA TYR A 4 -4.07 10.03 0.00
C TYR A 4 -4.24 8.98 -1.09
N TRP A 5 -4.44 9.47 -2.31
CA TRP A 5 -4.66 8.66 -3.49
C TRP A 5 -3.41 8.61 -4.36
N ASP A 6 -3.12 7.46 -4.94
CA ASP A 6 -2.14 7.36 -6.01
C ASP A 6 -2.60 8.18 -7.24
N LEU A 7 -1.68 8.93 -7.83
CA LEU A 7 -1.99 9.81 -8.96
C LEU A 7 -2.21 9.04 -10.27
N ILE A 8 -1.66 7.83 -10.38
CA ILE A 8 -1.67 7.04 -11.62
C ILE A 8 -2.86 6.09 -11.65
N ASN A 9 -2.99 5.26 -10.62
CA ASN A 9 -4.00 4.22 -10.53
C ASN A 9 -5.30 4.69 -9.86
N HIS A 10 -5.28 5.87 -9.22
CA HIS A 10 -6.42 6.38 -8.44
C HIS A 10 -6.84 5.44 -7.32
N ASP A 11 -5.86 4.79 -6.71
CA ASP A 11 -6.02 3.88 -5.59
C ASP A 11 -5.85 4.61 -4.25
N GLU A 12 -6.71 4.30 -3.27
CA GLU A 12 -6.55 4.81 -1.91
C GLU A 12 -5.39 4.08 -1.22
N MET A 13 -4.37 4.85 -0.83
CA MET A 13 -3.16 4.32 -0.19
C MET A 13 -3.25 4.40 1.34
N PHE A 14 -3.63 5.57 1.88
CA PHE A 14 -3.80 5.81 3.32
C PHE A 14 -4.59 7.10 3.57
N SER A 15 -4.82 7.45 4.84
CA SER A 15 -5.48 8.71 5.25
C SER A 15 -4.66 9.51 6.27
N ASP A 16 -5.07 10.75 6.52
CA ASP A 16 -4.51 11.63 7.57
C ASP A 16 -4.81 11.17 9.01
N SER A 17 -5.40 9.99 9.19
CA SER A 17 -5.58 9.37 10.50
C SER A 17 -4.28 8.82 11.09
N TYR A 18 -3.24 8.63 10.27
CA TYR A 18 -1.90 8.24 10.70
C TYR A 18 -1.01 9.45 10.92
N LYS A 19 0.10 9.26 11.65
CA LYS A 19 1.15 10.30 11.70
C LYS A 19 1.92 10.28 10.39
N ILE A 20 2.06 11.46 9.78
CA ILE A 20 2.66 11.64 8.46
C ILE A 20 3.72 12.73 8.55
N TRP A 21 4.89 12.51 7.95
CA TRP A 21 5.92 13.52 7.76
C TRP A 21 6.26 13.65 6.28
N GLU A 22 6.44 14.90 5.83
CA GLU A 22 7.10 15.16 4.55
C GLU A 22 8.61 14.97 4.73
N ILE A 23 9.18 14.09 3.91
CA ILE A 23 10.62 13.83 3.86
C ILE A 23 11.15 14.14 2.45
N THR A 24 12.48 14.21 2.33
CA THR A 24 13.15 14.46 1.04
C THR A 24 12.61 15.72 0.37
N ASP A 25 12.57 16.84 1.10
CA ASP A 25 12.07 18.14 0.64
C ASP A 25 10.65 18.12 0.03
N GLY A 26 9.76 17.31 0.62
CA GLY A 26 8.35 17.20 0.20
C GLY A 26 8.13 16.29 -1.00
N LEU A 27 9.09 15.40 -1.30
CA LEU A 27 8.98 14.41 -2.38
C LEU A 27 8.35 13.10 -1.92
N CYS A 28 8.59 12.69 -0.67
CA CYS A 28 8.01 11.47 -0.11
C CYS A 28 7.28 11.78 1.20
N LEU A 29 6.29 10.94 1.50
CA LEU A 29 5.58 10.93 2.76
C LEU A 29 6.03 9.70 3.54
N GLU A 30 6.49 9.91 4.77
CA GLU A 30 6.73 8.85 5.74
C GLU A 30 5.50 8.71 6.64
N VAL A 31 4.97 7.50 6.77
CA VAL A 31 3.72 7.22 7.50
C VAL A 31 3.98 6.20 8.61
N GLU A 32 3.71 6.58 9.86
CA GLU A 32 3.91 5.69 11.03
C GLU A 32 2.78 4.65 11.11
N GLY A 33 3.11 3.40 10.79
CA GLY A 33 2.25 2.25 11.01
C GLY A 33 2.54 1.53 12.34
N LYS A 34 1.58 0.75 12.81
CA LYS A 34 1.70 -0.09 14.01
C LYS A 34 1.52 -1.56 13.66
N ILE A 35 2.32 -2.43 14.27
CA ILE A 35 2.09 -3.88 14.19
C ILE A 35 0.86 -4.23 15.01
N VAL A 36 -0.13 -4.86 14.37
CA VAL A 36 -1.39 -5.30 14.97
C VAL A 36 -1.68 -6.75 14.60
N SER A 37 -2.39 -7.46 15.47
CA SER A 37 -2.87 -8.82 15.20
C SER A 37 -4.40 -8.82 15.15
N ARG A 38 -4.99 -9.52 14.18
CA ARG A 38 -6.44 -9.69 14.00
C ARG A 38 -6.77 -11.17 13.86
N THR A 39 -7.87 -11.59 14.45
CA THR A 39 -8.40 -12.95 14.28
C THR A 39 -9.38 -12.96 13.12
N GLU A 40 -9.01 -13.62 12.02
CA GLU A 40 -9.95 -13.91 10.94
C GLU A 40 -10.83 -15.12 11.29
N GLY A 41 -12.13 -15.04 10.96
CA GLY A 41 -13.05 -16.17 11.05
C GLY A 41 -14.14 -16.13 12.13
N TYR A 42 -14.26 -15.07 12.95
CA TYR A 42 -15.30 -15.03 14.01
C TYR A 42 -16.47 -14.07 13.75
N ILE A 43 -16.45 -13.23 12.70
CA ILE A 43 -17.45 -12.14 12.54
C ILE A 43 -18.18 -12.12 11.18
N PHE A 44 -17.70 -12.81 10.14
CA PHE A 44 -18.47 -12.85 8.87
C PHE A 44 -19.77 -13.67 9.00
N ASP A 45 -19.82 -14.69 9.86
CA ASP A 45 -21.02 -15.50 10.09
C ASP A 45 -22.03 -14.89 11.07
N LEU A 46 -21.65 -13.89 11.88
CA LEU A 46 -22.55 -13.24 12.84
C LEU A 46 -23.31 -12.04 12.26
N LEU A 47 -22.92 -11.56 11.07
CA LEU A 47 -23.58 -10.45 10.37
C LEU A 47 -24.63 -10.90 9.34
N ILE A 48 -24.77 -12.21 9.09
CA ILE A 48 -25.94 -12.75 8.38
C ILE A 48 -27.08 -12.90 9.40
N GLY A 49 -27.71 -11.77 9.71
CA GLY A 49 -28.86 -11.73 10.59
C GLY A 49 -30.01 -12.60 10.08
N GLY A 50 -30.40 -13.57 10.91
CA GLY A 50 -31.79 -13.98 11.05
C GLY A 50 -32.24 -15.23 10.29
N ASN A 51 -31.97 -16.41 10.86
CA ASN A 51 -33.10 -17.24 11.33
C ASN A 51 -32.62 -18.28 12.34
N ALA A 52 -33.35 -18.38 13.46
CA ALA A 52 -33.09 -19.34 14.53
C ALA A 52 -33.64 -20.73 14.19
N SER A 53 -33.13 -21.74 14.92
CA SER A 53 -33.67 -23.09 15.12
C SER A 53 -33.15 -24.19 14.17
N THR A 54 -32.17 -24.98 14.64
CA THR A 54 -32.38 -26.40 15.06
C THR A 54 -31.03 -27.00 15.50
N GLU A 55 -31.06 -27.71 16.62
CA GLU A 55 -29.92 -28.39 17.25
C GLU A 55 -29.28 -29.44 16.31
N GLY A 56 -27.95 -29.42 16.19
CA GLY A 56 -27.17 -30.45 15.53
C GLY A 56 -25.76 -30.54 16.14
N PRO A 57 -25.25 -31.73 16.52
CA PRO A 57 -23.94 -31.88 17.12
C PRO A 57 -22.89 -31.92 16.00
N GLY A 58 -22.02 -30.91 15.94
CA GLY A 58 -20.99 -30.87 14.91
C GLY A 58 -20.19 -29.59 14.89
N GLY A 59 -19.71 -29.15 16.05
CA GLY A 59 -18.74 -28.05 16.14
C GLY A 59 -17.42 -28.45 15.48
N LYS A 60 -17.34 -28.32 14.15
CA LYS A 60 -16.05 -28.08 13.49
C LYS A 60 -15.69 -26.64 13.82
N GLY A 61 -14.92 -26.45 14.89
CA GLY A 61 -14.24 -25.18 15.12
C GLY A 61 -13.36 -24.91 13.91
N THR A 62 -13.79 -24.00 13.03
CA THR A 62 -12.93 -23.41 12.01
C THR A 62 -11.75 -22.81 12.73
N GLU A 63 -10.53 -23.26 12.40
CA GLU A 63 -9.31 -22.75 13.02
C GLU A 63 -9.27 -21.23 12.81
N SER A 64 -9.33 -20.49 13.90
CA SER A 64 -9.26 -19.04 13.87
C SER A 64 -7.82 -18.66 13.50
N THR A 65 -7.62 -18.10 12.31
CA THR A 65 -6.29 -17.66 11.89
C THR A 65 -6.01 -16.28 12.46
N VAL A 66 -4.95 -16.17 13.26
CA VAL A 66 -4.45 -14.86 13.71
C VAL A 66 -3.48 -14.33 12.66
N ILE A 67 -3.85 -13.22 12.03
CA ILE A 67 -3.00 -12.50 11.07
C ILE A 67 -2.37 -11.32 11.78
N THR A 68 -1.05 -11.17 11.65
CA THR A 68 -0.29 -10.03 12.19
C THR A 68 0.32 -9.23 11.04
N GLY A 69 0.22 -7.90 11.10
CA GLY A 69 0.76 -7.02 10.06
C GLY A 69 0.76 -5.55 10.48
N VAL A 70 1.30 -4.69 9.63
CA VAL A 70 1.21 -3.23 9.82
C VAL A 70 -0.24 -2.81 9.57
N ASP A 71 -0.81 -2.04 10.50
CA ASP A 71 -2.20 -1.59 10.45
C ASP A 71 -2.56 -0.86 9.15
N ILE A 72 -1.69 0.01 8.64
CA ILE A 72 -1.87 0.69 7.34
C ILE A 72 -2.04 -0.34 6.22
N VAL A 73 -1.15 -1.34 6.15
CA VAL A 73 -1.18 -2.39 5.13
C VAL A 73 -2.48 -3.20 5.24
N MET A 74 -2.87 -3.58 6.45
CA MET A 74 -4.08 -4.37 6.69
C MET A 74 -5.37 -3.58 6.42
N ASN A 75 -5.42 -2.30 6.80
CA ASN A 75 -6.60 -1.44 6.65
C ASN A 75 -6.84 -1.03 5.21
N HIS A 76 -5.77 -0.76 4.46
CA HIS A 76 -5.87 -0.33 3.07
C HIS A 76 -5.70 -1.50 2.09
N HIS A 77 -5.67 -2.75 2.59
CA HIS A 77 -5.54 -3.97 1.78
C HIS A 77 -4.34 -3.93 0.82
N LEU A 78 -3.21 -3.40 1.29
CA LEU A 78 -1.99 -3.34 0.50
C LEU A 78 -1.37 -4.75 0.46
N GLN A 79 -0.95 -5.17 -0.72
CA GLN A 79 -0.40 -6.50 -0.97
C GLN A 79 1.11 -6.41 -1.16
N GLU A 80 1.83 -7.23 -0.40
CA GLU A 80 3.29 -7.34 -0.53
C GLU A 80 3.66 -7.91 -1.90
N THR A 81 4.69 -7.35 -2.51
CA THR A 81 5.27 -7.84 -3.76
C THR A 81 6.79 -7.90 -3.64
N SER A 82 7.36 -9.05 -3.99
CA SER A 82 8.81 -9.24 -4.03
C SER A 82 9.38 -8.77 -5.37
N PHE A 83 10.47 -8.03 -5.33
CA PHE A 83 11.20 -7.58 -6.52
C PHE A 83 12.65 -8.04 -6.50
N THR A 84 13.19 -8.34 -7.69
CA THR A 84 14.64 -8.22 -7.91
C THR A 84 15.01 -6.74 -8.04
N LYS A 85 16.25 -6.36 -7.72
CA LYS A 85 16.74 -4.98 -7.89
C LYS A 85 16.51 -4.47 -9.32
N GLU A 86 16.71 -5.33 -10.32
CA GLU A 86 16.50 -5.01 -11.73
C GLU A 86 15.03 -4.78 -12.07
N ALA A 87 14.14 -5.66 -11.62
CA ALA A 87 12.70 -5.54 -11.84
C ALA A 87 12.14 -4.29 -11.14
N TYR A 88 12.59 -4.00 -9.91
CA TYR A 88 12.20 -2.77 -9.20
C TYR A 88 12.69 -1.52 -9.94
N ASN A 89 13.95 -1.51 -10.39
CA ASN A 89 14.51 -0.39 -11.15
C ASN A 89 13.74 -0.14 -12.46
N LYS A 90 13.27 -1.19 -13.13
CA LYS A 90 12.41 -1.05 -14.31
C LYS A 90 11.05 -0.45 -13.90
N CYS A 91 10.39 -1.07 -12.93
CA CYS A 91 9.07 -0.65 -12.46
C CYS A 91 9.03 0.82 -12.04
N ILE A 92 9.95 1.22 -11.15
CA ILE A 92 9.96 2.58 -10.62
C ILE A 92 10.26 3.62 -11.72
N LYS A 93 11.07 3.26 -12.73
CA LYS A 93 11.33 4.15 -13.88
C LYS A 93 10.10 4.34 -14.76
N ASP A 94 9.30 3.30 -14.96
CA ASP A 94 8.07 3.38 -15.74
C ASP A 94 7.01 4.20 -14.97
N TYR A 95 6.84 3.95 -13.68
CA TYR A 95 5.98 4.76 -12.80
C TYR A 95 6.42 6.23 -12.76
N MET A 96 7.73 6.50 -12.72
CA MET A 96 8.24 7.89 -12.79
C MET A 96 7.89 8.60 -14.10
N LYS A 97 7.86 7.89 -15.23
CA LYS A 97 7.44 8.48 -16.52
C LYS A 97 5.95 8.84 -16.48
N SER A 98 5.13 7.97 -15.90
CA SER A 98 3.69 8.20 -15.74
C SER A 98 3.42 9.43 -14.86
N ILE A 99 4.12 9.55 -13.73
CA ILE A 99 4.00 10.73 -12.86
C ILE A 99 4.48 11.98 -13.59
N LYS A 100 5.60 11.91 -14.31
CA LYS A 100 6.12 13.04 -15.09
C LYS A 100 5.06 13.56 -16.08
N GLY A 101 4.41 12.67 -16.83
CA GLY A 101 3.35 13.05 -17.77
C GLY A 101 2.20 13.79 -17.07
N LYS A 102 1.70 13.25 -15.95
CA LYS A 102 0.66 13.92 -15.15
C LYS A 102 1.11 15.26 -14.58
N LEU A 103 2.36 15.38 -14.15
CA LEU A 103 2.90 16.65 -13.66
C LEU A 103 3.07 17.67 -14.79
N GLU A 104 3.46 17.27 -16.00
CA GLU A 104 3.55 18.16 -17.16
C GLU A 104 2.18 18.75 -17.51
N GLU A 105 1.12 17.94 -17.44
CA GLU A 105 -0.27 18.35 -17.69
C GLU A 105 -0.83 19.26 -16.59
N GLN A 106 -0.64 18.89 -15.32
CA GLN A 106 -1.37 19.52 -14.21
C GLN A 106 -0.56 20.55 -13.44
N ARG A 107 0.76 20.35 -13.32
CA ARG A 107 1.66 21.11 -12.44
C ARG A 107 3.06 21.24 -13.04
N PRO A 108 3.22 21.81 -14.25
CA PRO A 108 4.47 21.75 -15.02
C PRO A 108 5.68 22.33 -14.27
N LYS A 109 5.47 23.33 -13.39
CA LYS A 109 6.52 23.91 -12.55
C LYS A 109 7.14 22.91 -11.56
N ARG A 110 6.43 21.84 -11.19
CA ARG A 110 6.92 20.79 -10.27
C ARG A 110 7.74 19.72 -10.97
N VAL A 111 7.68 19.60 -12.29
CA VAL A 111 8.32 18.50 -13.04
C VAL A 111 9.82 18.45 -12.76
N LYS A 112 10.54 19.56 -12.96
CA LYS A 112 11.99 19.60 -12.77
C LYS A 112 12.43 19.26 -11.34
N PRO A 113 11.95 19.95 -10.28
CA PRO A 113 12.37 19.62 -8.91
C PRO A 113 11.99 18.19 -8.52
N PHE A 114 10.82 17.72 -8.94
CA PHE A 114 10.37 16.36 -8.65
C PHE A 114 11.26 15.30 -9.33
N MET A 115 11.53 15.43 -10.63
CA MET A 115 12.36 14.45 -11.35
C MET A 115 13.80 14.41 -10.84
N THR A 116 14.35 15.55 -10.42
CA THR A 116 15.70 15.60 -9.82
C THR A 116 15.74 14.83 -8.51
N GLY A 117 14.89 15.17 -7.54
CA GLY A 117 14.95 14.50 -6.23
C GLY A 117 14.42 13.07 -6.26
N ALA A 118 13.46 12.74 -7.14
CA ALA A 118 13.02 11.35 -7.34
C ALA A 118 14.18 10.46 -7.81
N ALA A 119 15.06 10.94 -8.69
CA ALA A 119 16.21 10.16 -9.15
C ALA A 119 17.18 9.82 -7.99
N GLU A 120 17.39 10.76 -7.06
CA GLU A 120 18.22 10.55 -5.87
C GLU A 120 17.58 9.56 -4.91
N GLN A 121 16.28 9.70 -4.67
CA GLN A 121 15.53 8.80 -3.78
C GLN A 121 15.46 7.37 -4.32
N ILE A 122 15.26 7.21 -5.63
CA ILE A 122 15.26 5.89 -6.28
C ILE A 122 16.61 5.20 -6.10
N LYS A 123 17.71 5.95 -6.22
CA LYS A 123 19.04 5.42 -5.98
C LYS A 123 19.19 4.94 -4.53
N HIS A 124 18.77 5.75 -3.56
CA HIS A 124 18.81 5.39 -2.15
C HIS A 124 18.00 4.11 -1.85
N ILE A 125 16.77 4.01 -2.39
CA ILE A 125 15.94 2.82 -2.23
C ILE A 125 16.57 1.61 -2.91
N LEU A 126 17.12 1.76 -4.12
CA LEU A 126 17.78 0.67 -4.86
C LEU A 126 19.00 0.09 -4.12
N ASP A 127 19.73 0.93 -3.40
CA ASP A 127 20.90 0.50 -2.63
C ASP A 127 20.50 -0.30 -1.38
N GLY A 128 19.32 -0.04 -0.83
CA GLY A 128 18.74 -0.78 0.30
C GLY A 128 17.54 -1.67 -0.03
N VAL A 129 17.25 -1.98 -1.30
CA VAL A 129 15.94 -2.53 -1.71
C VAL A 129 15.56 -3.82 -0.99
N THR A 130 16.55 -4.63 -0.58
CA THR A 130 16.35 -5.87 0.16
C THR A 130 15.98 -5.66 1.64
N GLN A 131 16.09 -4.44 2.15
CA GLN A 131 15.69 -4.04 3.51
C GLN A 131 14.26 -3.50 3.54
N TYR A 132 13.65 -3.26 2.38
CA TYR A 132 12.29 -2.77 2.26
C TYR A 132 11.35 -3.90 1.86
N MET A 133 10.15 -3.88 2.43
CA MET A 133 9.01 -4.62 1.91
C MET A 133 8.21 -3.68 1.00
N ILE A 134 7.89 -4.13 -0.21
CA ILE A 134 7.23 -3.31 -1.22
C ILE A 134 5.76 -3.73 -1.28
N PHE A 135 4.85 -2.77 -1.23
CA PHE A 135 3.41 -3.04 -1.23
C PHE A 135 2.70 -2.27 -2.35
N PHE A 136 1.67 -2.89 -2.93
CA PHE A 136 0.79 -2.31 -3.93
C PHE A 136 -0.66 -2.47 -3.52
N LYS A 137 -1.51 -1.50 -3.86
CA LYS A 137 -2.96 -1.71 -3.77
C LYS A 137 -3.36 -2.76 -4.80
N ASP A 138 -4.15 -3.75 -4.37
CA ASP A 138 -4.68 -4.84 -5.21
C ASP A 138 -3.62 -5.67 -5.96
N GLY A 139 -2.36 -5.58 -5.53
CA GLY A 139 -1.23 -6.31 -6.10
C GLY A 139 -0.57 -5.61 -7.29
N LEU A 140 0.53 -6.19 -7.78
CA LEU A 140 1.24 -5.64 -8.94
C LEU A 140 0.65 -6.16 -10.25
N GLU A 141 -0.05 -5.30 -10.98
CA GLU A 141 -0.29 -5.50 -12.40
C GLU A 141 0.87 -4.88 -13.19
N MET A 142 1.48 -5.61 -14.12
CA MET A 142 2.65 -5.10 -14.86
C MET A 142 2.39 -3.82 -15.66
N GLU A 143 1.12 -3.49 -15.92
CA GLU A 143 0.69 -2.24 -16.56
C GLU A 143 0.56 -1.06 -15.58
N LYS A 144 0.62 -1.34 -14.28
CA LYS A 144 0.59 -0.37 -13.17
C LYS A 144 1.99 -0.07 -12.60
N CYS A 145 3.03 -0.71 -13.15
CA CYS A 145 4.39 -0.14 -13.25
C CYS A 145 4.43 0.73 -14.53
#